data_AF-A0AA88IZ94-F1
#
_entry.id   AF-A0AA88IZ94-F1
#
_cell.length_a   1.000
_cell.length_b   1.000
_cell.length_c   1.000
_cell.angle_alpha   90.00
_cell.angle_beta   90.00
_cell.angle_gamma   90.00
#
_symmetry.space_group_name_H-M   'P 1'
#
loop_
_entity.id
_entity.type
_entity.pdbx_description
1 polymer ?
#
loop_
_entity_poly.entity_id
_entity_poly.type
_entity_poly.pdbx_seq_one_letter_code
_entity_poly.pdbx_strand_id
1 'polypeptide(L)'
;MASLLTEPLFEISGRGPPPNNNFYSFSVTTSDVIWRWWKISPRIVDRNSKPGELKESHEYFLDDPELQRDVSIVFGCQILEYTKALCEGHYDYLERLSESLLLRIINYLELEDVGQLARTSHRFRQLCGSEEFWEQAVRQRCNTVSAEVASLALEVGWRSIFFTSKLQLQKLISRRKQKTEEQQKEQVSYPETKAEESPDESLRLKQTASSEEESHPGVKNPDQSTATFTAHGLDFEPDPNLEPEAGSDSSEAVSEQLL
;
A
#
# COMPACT_ATOMS: atom_id res chain seq x y z
N MET A 1 23.41 -11.61 -12.17
CA MET A 1 22.18 -11.55 -11.34
C MET A 1 22.41 -11.87 -9.87
N ALA A 2 23.55 -12.47 -9.48
CA ALA A 2 23.87 -12.79 -8.08
C ALA A 2 23.98 -11.60 -7.12
N SER A 3 24.17 -10.36 -7.60
CA SER A 3 24.32 -9.17 -6.74
C SER A 3 23.04 -8.69 -6.04
N LEU A 4 21.88 -9.24 -6.41
CA LEU A 4 20.58 -8.91 -5.80
C LEU A 4 20.19 -9.84 -4.65
N LEU A 5 20.94 -10.94 -4.47
CA LEU A 5 20.65 -11.93 -3.46
C LEU A 5 21.40 -11.56 -2.17
N THR A 6 20.67 -10.93 -1.25
CA THR A 6 21.16 -10.75 0.13
C THR A 6 21.17 -12.10 0.84
N GLU A 7 22.27 -12.39 1.52
CA GLU A 7 22.44 -13.57 2.36
C GLU A 7 21.96 -13.31 3.80
N PRO A 8 21.25 -14.26 4.45
CA PRO A 8 20.74 -15.52 3.89
C PRO A 8 19.55 -15.29 2.95
N LEU A 9 19.34 -16.20 1.99
CA LEU A 9 18.18 -16.17 1.09
C LEU A 9 16.87 -16.37 1.86
N PHE A 10 16.89 -17.26 2.84
CA PHE A 10 15.76 -17.54 3.69
C PHE A 10 16.26 -17.92 5.08
N GLU A 11 15.57 -17.48 6.11
CA GLU A 11 15.87 -17.82 7.50
C GLU A 11 14.58 -17.96 8.30
N ILE A 12 14.49 -19.03 9.09
CA ILE A 12 13.37 -19.29 9.99
C ILE A 12 13.89 -19.95 11.27
N SER A 13 13.21 -19.70 12.39
CA SER A 13 13.50 -20.36 13.65
C SER A 13 12.23 -20.78 14.36
N GLY A 14 12.30 -21.85 15.14
CA GLY A 14 11.12 -22.50 15.69
C GLY A 14 11.46 -23.57 16.73
N ARG A 15 10.44 -24.07 17.41
CA ARG A 15 10.57 -25.20 18.33
C ARG A 15 10.01 -26.45 17.68
N GLY A 16 10.70 -27.57 17.87
CA GLY A 16 10.20 -28.85 17.41
C GLY A 16 8.91 -29.25 18.15
N PRO A 17 8.08 -30.09 17.51
CA PRO A 17 6.88 -30.61 18.16
C PRO A 17 7.24 -31.56 19.31
N PRO A 18 6.35 -31.73 20.31
CA PRO A 18 6.51 -32.72 21.35
C PRO A 18 6.74 -34.12 20.76
N PRO A 19 7.61 -34.96 21.36
CA PRO A 19 8.27 -34.78 22.66
C PRO A 19 9.58 -33.98 22.60
N ASN A 20 10.09 -33.69 21.40
CA ASN A 20 11.38 -33.03 21.20
C ASN A 20 11.20 -31.52 21.09
N ASN A 21 11.13 -30.84 22.23
CA ASN A 21 10.97 -29.38 22.33
C ASN A 21 12.28 -28.59 22.08
N ASN A 22 13.25 -29.17 21.37
CA ASN A 22 14.46 -28.47 20.98
C ASN A 22 14.15 -27.24 20.13
N PHE A 23 15.03 -26.25 20.18
CA PHE A 23 14.95 -25.09 19.32
C PHE A 23 15.77 -25.32 18.07
N TYR A 24 15.24 -24.90 16.92
CA TYR A 24 15.85 -25.07 15.61
C TYR A 24 15.97 -23.71 14.93
N SER A 25 17.07 -23.50 14.23
CA SER A 25 17.28 -22.40 13.29
C SER A 25 17.66 -23.00 11.97
N PHE A 26 16.99 -22.55 10.92
CA PHE A 26 17.18 -23.04 9.57
C PHE A 26 17.43 -21.86 8.66
N SER A 27 18.50 -21.92 7.89
CA SER A 27 18.87 -20.87 6.95
C SER A 27 19.34 -21.45 5.63
N VAL A 28 18.88 -20.88 4.53
CA VAL A 28 19.29 -21.22 3.17
C VAL A 28 20.12 -20.07 2.64
N THR A 29 21.33 -20.37 2.20
CA THR A 29 22.23 -19.44 1.53
C THR A 29 22.25 -19.72 0.03
N THR A 30 22.97 -18.91 -0.76
CA THR A 30 23.12 -19.16 -2.21
C THR A 30 23.79 -20.48 -2.55
N SER A 31 24.54 -21.09 -1.63
CA SER A 31 25.29 -22.33 -1.89
C SER A 31 24.91 -23.49 -0.96
N ASP A 32 24.54 -23.16 0.28
CA ASP A 32 24.41 -24.12 1.36
C ASP A 32 23.07 -23.99 2.08
N VAL A 33 22.56 -25.13 2.56
CA VAL A 33 21.50 -25.23 3.55
C VAL A 33 22.13 -25.48 4.92
N ILE A 34 21.73 -24.70 5.91
CA ILE A 34 22.26 -24.79 7.28
C ILE A 34 21.13 -25.07 8.26
N TRP A 35 21.24 -26.20 8.95
CA TRP A 35 20.33 -26.65 10.00
C TRP A 35 21.04 -26.62 11.35
N ARG A 36 20.53 -25.81 12.27
CA ARG A 36 21.08 -25.65 13.63
C ARG A 36 20.05 -26.05 14.66
N TRP A 37 20.51 -26.66 15.74
CA TRP A 37 19.62 -27.03 16.85
C TRP A 37 20.25 -26.82 18.22
N TRP A 38 19.41 -26.46 19.18
CA TRP A 38 19.73 -26.28 20.58
C TRP A 38 18.89 -27.24 21.39
N LYS A 39 19.55 -28.07 22.18
CA LYS A 39 18.87 -29.00 23.07
C LYS A 39 18.21 -28.23 24.22
N ILE A 40 16.88 -28.30 24.32
CA ILE A 40 16.13 -27.71 25.43
C ILE A 40 15.74 -28.84 26.37
N SER A 41 16.39 -28.90 27.53
CA SER A 41 16.18 -29.94 28.53
C SER A 41 16.26 -29.36 29.93
N PRO A 42 15.34 -29.70 30.84
CA PRO A 42 15.43 -29.31 32.25
C PRO A 42 16.54 -30.08 33.00
N ARG A 43 17.16 -31.10 32.37
CA ARG A 43 18.19 -31.92 33.00
C ARG A 43 19.49 -31.13 33.08
N ILE A 44 20.08 -31.09 34.28
CA ILE A 44 21.36 -30.42 34.55
C ILE A 44 22.49 -30.91 33.64
N VAL A 45 22.48 -32.21 33.27
CA VAL A 45 23.49 -32.81 32.38
C VAL A 45 23.51 -32.11 31.00
N ASP A 46 22.37 -31.63 30.55
CA ASP A 46 22.23 -31.01 29.23
C ASP A 46 22.44 -29.48 29.27
N ARG A 47 22.62 -28.87 30.44
CA ARG A 47 22.69 -27.40 30.63
C ARG A 47 23.84 -26.74 29.87
N ASN A 48 24.89 -27.50 29.57
CA ASN A 48 26.09 -27.04 28.86
C ASN A 48 26.22 -27.69 27.47
N SER A 49 25.16 -28.29 26.95
CA SER A 49 25.15 -28.87 25.60
C SER A 49 25.39 -27.77 24.59
N LYS A 50 26.39 -27.96 23.73
CA LYS A 50 26.64 -27.02 22.64
C LYS A 50 25.58 -27.19 21.54
N PRO A 51 25.26 -26.13 20.80
CA PRO A 51 24.39 -26.24 19.64
C PRO A 51 25.00 -27.18 18.59
N GLY A 52 24.16 -27.97 17.94
CA GLY A 52 24.56 -28.73 16.76
C GLY A 52 24.34 -27.91 15.50
N GLU A 53 25.16 -28.17 14.48
CA GLU A 53 25.03 -27.61 13.14
C GLU A 53 25.26 -28.72 12.12
N LEU A 54 24.36 -28.81 11.16
CA LEU A 54 24.50 -29.57 9.93
C LEU A 54 24.48 -28.57 8.78
N LYS A 55 25.50 -28.63 7.92
CA LYS A 55 25.64 -27.76 6.78
C LYS A 55 25.87 -28.61 5.55
N GLU A 56 25.00 -28.46 4.56
CA GLU A 56 25.01 -29.25 3.33
C GLU A 56 24.87 -28.35 2.11
N SER A 57 25.38 -28.80 0.96
CA SER A 57 25.11 -28.10 -0.31
C SER A 57 23.65 -28.29 -0.72
N HIS A 58 23.18 -27.47 -1.65
CA HIS A 58 21.84 -27.64 -2.24
C HIS A 58 21.62 -29.03 -2.85
N GLU A 59 22.63 -29.59 -3.54
CA GLU A 59 22.54 -30.94 -4.12
C GLU A 59 22.38 -32.02 -3.04
N TYR A 60 23.18 -31.96 -1.98
CA TYR A 60 23.08 -32.93 -0.88
C TYR A 60 21.75 -32.82 -0.13
N PHE A 61 21.26 -31.61 0.11
CA PHE A 61 19.96 -31.41 0.75
C PHE A 61 18.81 -32.00 -0.08
N LEU A 62 18.85 -31.88 -1.41
CA LEU A 62 17.82 -32.45 -2.29
C LEU A 62 17.80 -33.99 -2.25
N ASP A 63 18.94 -34.61 -1.99
CA ASP A 63 19.11 -36.06 -1.87
C ASP A 63 18.99 -36.58 -0.42
N ASP A 64 18.87 -35.71 0.59
CA ASP A 64 18.71 -36.09 2.00
C ASP A 64 17.23 -36.14 2.45
N PRO A 65 16.58 -37.32 2.44
CA PRO A 65 15.20 -37.44 2.90
C PRO A 65 15.04 -37.29 4.42
N GLU A 66 16.10 -37.44 5.21
CA GLU A 66 16.04 -37.31 6.67
C GLU A 66 15.95 -35.83 7.05
N LEU A 67 16.87 -35.00 6.54
CA LEU A 67 16.84 -33.56 6.80
C LEU A 67 15.58 -32.90 6.22
N GLN A 68 15.12 -33.32 5.03
CA GLN A 68 13.85 -32.83 4.48
C GLN A 68 12.65 -33.17 5.38
N ARG A 69 12.63 -34.38 5.95
CA ARG A 69 11.58 -34.80 6.88
C ARG A 69 11.62 -33.93 8.14
N ASP A 70 12.80 -33.68 8.69
CA ASP A 70 12.95 -32.85 9.89
C ASP A 70 12.50 -31.40 9.65
N VAL A 71 12.89 -30.79 8.52
CA VAL A 71 12.40 -29.46 8.11
C VAL A 71 10.88 -29.46 8.00
N SER A 72 10.28 -30.47 7.37
CA SER A 72 8.82 -30.57 7.24
C SER A 72 8.12 -30.75 8.59
N ILE A 73 8.71 -31.48 9.54
CA ILE A 73 8.13 -31.71 10.87
C ILE A 73 8.18 -30.43 11.71
N VAL A 74 9.30 -29.70 11.65
CA VAL A 74 9.52 -28.51 12.50
C VAL A 74 8.87 -27.26 11.91
N PHE A 75 8.97 -27.04 10.60
CA PHE A 75 8.54 -25.81 9.93
C PHE A 75 7.36 -25.98 8.97
N GLY A 76 6.97 -27.23 8.67
CA GLY A 76 5.84 -27.55 7.80
C GLY A 76 6.24 -27.81 6.34
N CYS A 77 5.33 -28.47 5.61
CA CYS A 77 5.56 -28.86 4.21
C CYS A 77 5.79 -27.66 3.28
N GLN A 78 5.10 -26.54 3.51
CA GLN A 78 5.24 -25.35 2.68
C GLN A 78 6.66 -24.78 2.70
N ILE A 79 7.31 -24.81 3.87
CA ILE A 79 8.69 -24.35 4.03
C ILE A 79 9.67 -25.32 3.36
N LEU A 80 9.40 -26.63 3.46
CA LEU A 80 10.18 -27.63 2.73
C LEU A 80 10.10 -27.41 1.22
N GLU A 81 8.90 -27.28 0.66
CA GLU A 81 8.69 -27.03 -0.77
C GLU A 81 9.38 -25.74 -1.22
N TYR A 82 9.23 -24.67 -0.45
CA TYR A 82 9.92 -23.41 -0.73
C TYR A 82 11.45 -23.58 -0.73
N THR A 83 11.98 -24.33 0.23
CA THR A 83 13.43 -24.56 0.32
C THR A 83 13.95 -25.40 -0.82
N LYS A 84 13.21 -26.42 -1.27
CA LYS A 84 13.56 -27.19 -2.48
C LYS A 84 13.62 -26.30 -3.71
N ALA A 85 12.61 -25.44 -3.89
CA ALA A 85 12.59 -24.47 -4.97
C ALA A 85 13.84 -23.57 -4.95
N LEU A 86 14.24 -23.07 -3.77
CA LEU A 86 15.47 -22.29 -3.60
C LEU A 86 16.74 -23.10 -3.95
N CYS A 87 16.82 -24.37 -3.57
CA CYS A 87 17.95 -25.26 -3.87
C CYS A 87 18.05 -25.61 -5.37
N GLU A 88 16.91 -25.64 -6.07
CA GLU A 88 16.83 -25.81 -7.53
C GLU A 88 17.12 -24.51 -8.31
N GLY A 89 17.34 -23.39 -7.60
CA GLY A 89 17.65 -22.10 -8.21
C GLY A 89 16.43 -21.22 -8.52
N HIS A 90 15.24 -21.57 -8.02
CA HIS A 90 14.04 -20.75 -8.15
C HIS A 90 14.03 -19.68 -7.05
N TYR A 91 14.59 -18.52 -7.37
CA TYR A 91 14.64 -17.38 -6.44
C TYR A 91 13.61 -16.30 -6.76
N ASP A 92 13.07 -15.68 -5.72
CA ASP A 92 12.16 -14.54 -5.82
C ASP A 92 12.92 -13.24 -6.14
N TYR A 93 13.50 -13.15 -7.34
CA TYR A 93 14.28 -11.99 -7.76
C TYR A 93 13.47 -10.70 -7.77
N LEU A 94 12.19 -10.80 -8.15
CA LEU A 94 11.29 -9.65 -8.22
C LEU A 94 11.10 -9.02 -6.85
N GLU A 95 10.90 -9.83 -5.80
CA GLU A 95 10.75 -9.36 -4.42
C GLU A 95 12.04 -8.81 -3.80
N ARG A 96 13.17 -8.87 -4.49
CA ARG A 96 14.46 -8.35 -4.01
C ARG A 96 14.89 -7.07 -4.73
N LEU A 97 14.16 -6.66 -5.76
CA LEU A 97 14.42 -5.39 -6.45
C LEU A 97 14.10 -4.19 -5.54
N SER A 98 14.77 -3.06 -5.79
CA SER A 98 14.45 -1.79 -5.13
C SER A 98 13.05 -1.33 -5.49
N GLU A 99 12.39 -0.62 -4.57
CA GLU A 99 11.02 -0.13 -4.77
C GLU A 99 10.91 0.76 -6.01
N SER A 100 11.92 1.59 -6.29
CA SER A 100 11.99 2.43 -7.49
C SER A 100 11.95 1.64 -8.79
N LEU A 101 12.65 0.49 -8.86
CA LEU A 101 12.63 -0.38 -10.03
C LEU A 101 11.31 -1.14 -10.13
N LEU A 102 10.77 -1.59 -9.01
CA LEU A 102 9.48 -2.25 -8.96
C LEU A 102 8.37 -1.31 -9.43
N LEU A 103 8.28 -0.10 -8.90
CA LEU A 103 7.32 0.91 -9.35
C LEU A 103 7.43 1.15 -10.86
N ARG A 104 8.66 1.25 -11.38
CA ARG A 104 8.87 1.39 -12.82
C ARG A 104 8.34 0.19 -13.62
N ILE A 105 8.58 -1.04 -13.17
CA ILE A 105 8.06 -2.26 -13.81
C ILE A 105 6.53 -2.28 -13.75
N ILE A 106 5.95 -2.01 -12.57
CA ILE A 106 4.50 -2.02 -12.34
C ILE A 106 3.79 -0.99 -13.21
N ASN A 107 4.37 0.19 -13.46
CA ASN A 107 3.77 1.20 -14.35
C ASN A 107 3.61 0.75 -15.81
N TYR A 108 4.38 -0.24 -16.27
CA TYR A 108 4.22 -0.79 -17.61
C TYR A 108 3.11 -1.84 -17.70
N LEU A 109 2.56 -2.29 -16.56
CA LEU A 109 1.48 -3.26 -16.52
C LEU A 109 0.11 -2.61 -16.72
N GLU A 110 -0.84 -3.41 -17.20
CA GLU A 110 -2.24 -3.02 -17.25
C GLU A 110 -2.84 -3.00 -15.84
N LEU A 111 -3.90 -2.22 -15.62
CA LEU A 111 -4.50 -2.09 -14.28
C LEU A 111 -5.04 -3.42 -13.74
N GLU A 112 -5.50 -4.31 -14.64
CA GLU A 112 -5.95 -5.65 -14.27
C GLU A 112 -4.80 -6.47 -13.69
N ASP A 113 -3.66 -6.49 -14.39
CA ASP A 113 -2.45 -7.17 -13.96
C ASP A 113 -1.88 -6.59 -12.67
N VAL A 114 -1.95 -5.26 -12.49
CA VAL A 114 -1.58 -4.60 -11.21
C VAL A 114 -2.45 -5.11 -10.07
N GLY A 115 -3.76 -5.28 -10.31
CA GLY A 115 -4.68 -5.85 -9.35
C GLY A 115 -4.33 -7.31 -8.98
N GLN A 116 -3.94 -8.13 -9.95
CA GLN A 116 -3.49 -9.50 -9.68
C GLN A 116 -2.13 -9.53 -8.96
N LEU A 117 -1.19 -8.68 -9.36
CA LEU A 117 0.12 -8.57 -8.72
C LEU A 117 0.01 -8.14 -7.25
N ALA A 118 -0.92 -7.25 -6.92
CA ALA A 118 -1.18 -6.85 -5.53
C ALA A 118 -1.68 -8.00 -4.62
N ARG A 119 -2.11 -9.12 -5.21
CA ARG A 119 -2.61 -10.29 -4.48
C ARG A 119 -1.52 -11.34 -4.22
N THR A 120 -0.38 -11.26 -4.91
CA THR A 120 0.69 -12.27 -4.80
C THR A 120 1.47 -12.12 -3.49
N SER A 121 1.78 -10.89 -3.07
CA SER A 121 2.49 -10.65 -1.81
C SER A 121 2.11 -9.34 -1.13
N HIS A 122 2.41 -9.27 0.17
CA HIS A 122 2.16 -8.07 0.97
C HIS A 122 2.96 -6.87 0.45
N ARG A 123 4.19 -7.10 -0.02
CA ARG A 123 5.05 -6.05 -0.57
C ARG A 123 4.44 -5.47 -1.86
N PHE A 124 3.98 -6.31 -2.78
CA PHE A 124 3.31 -5.83 -3.99
C PHE A 124 1.98 -5.16 -3.68
N ARG A 125 1.23 -5.65 -2.67
CA ARG A 125 0.02 -4.98 -2.21
C ARG A 125 0.28 -3.54 -1.78
N GLN A 126 1.34 -3.31 -1.00
CA GLN A 126 1.73 -1.98 -0.56
C GLN A 126 2.19 -1.11 -1.73
N LEU A 127 3.03 -1.63 -2.63
CA LEU A 127 3.54 -0.88 -3.78
C LEU A 127 2.43 -0.49 -4.76
N CYS A 128 1.56 -1.43 -5.13
CA CYS A 128 0.42 -1.17 -6.03
C CYS A 128 -0.64 -0.29 -5.37
N GLY A 129 -0.69 -0.25 -4.04
CA GLY A 129 -1.54 0.65 -3.27
C GLY A 129 -0.94 2.03 -3.00
N SER A 130 0.34 2.26 -3.33
CA SER A 130 1.07 3.47 -2.95
C SER A 130 0.64 4.70 -3.75
N GLU A 131 0.65 5.86 -3.09
CA GLU A 131 0.36 7.15 -3.73
C GLU A 131 1.35 7.47 -4.86
N GLU A 132 2.62 7.06 -4.72
CA GLU A 132 3.64 7.23 -5.75
C GLU A 132 3.32 6.48 -7.04
N PHE A 133 2.82 5.24 -6.91
CA PHE A 133 2.36 4.47 -8.06
C PHE A 133 1.20 5.17 -8.77
N TRP A 134 0.18 5.58 -8.03
CA TRP A 134 -1.01 6.22 -8.61
C TRP A 134 -0.68 7.60 -9.21
N GLU A 135 0.23 8.35 -8.61
CA GLU A 135 0.75 9.61 -9.17
C GLU A 135 1.42 9.37 -10.53
N GLN A 136 2.28 8.35 -10.63
CA GLN A 136 2.95 7.98 -11.87
C GLN A 136 1.94 7.50 -12.92
N ALA A 137 0.97 6.67 -12.53
CA ALA A 137 -0.09 6.18 -13.40
C ALA A 137 -0.96 7.33 -13.96
N VAL A 138 -1.34 8.30 -13.13
CA VAL A 138 -2.08 9.49 -13.56
C VAL A 138 -1.23 10.31 -14.54
N ARG A 139 0.04 10.58 -14.23
CA ARG A 139 0.93 11.37 -15.09
C ARG A 139 1.22 10.72 -16.44
N GLN A 140 1.33 9.39 -16.48
CA GLN A 140 1.56 8.69 -17.75
C GLN A 140 0.32 8.68 -18.65
N ARG A 141 -0.88 8.57 -18.07
CA ARG A 141 -2.14 8.50 -18.82
C ARG A 141 -2.74 9.89 -19.10
N CYS A 142 -2.41 10.88 -18.27
CA CYS A 142 -2.82 12.27 -18.43
C CYS A 142 -1.62 13.10 -18.88
N ASN A 143 -1.58 13.48 -20.15
CA ASN A 143 -0.49 14.25 -20.76
C ASN A 143 -0.16 15.57 -20.03
N THR A 144 -1.12 16.14 -19.28
CA THR A 144 -0.94 17.35 -18.48
C THR A 144 -1.71 17.26 -17.16
N VAL A 145 -1.00 17.13 -16.05
CA VAL A 145 -1.56 17.26 -14.70
C VAL A 145 -1.44 18.73 -14.28
N SER A 146 -2.58 19.42 -14.18
CA SER A 146 -2.61 20.82 -13.70
C SER A 146 -2.17 20.90 -12.23
N ALA A 147 -1.58 22.04 -11.82
CA ALA A 147 -1.20 22.30 -10.44
C ALA A 147 -2.38 22.15 -9.46
N GLU A 148 -3.61 22.46 -9.91
CA GLU A 148 -4.83 22.27 -9.12
C GLU A 148 -5.19 20.79 -8.92
N VAL A 149 -4.91 19.94 -9.91
CA VAL A 149 -5.15 18.49 -9.80
C VAL A 149 -4.11 17.87 -8.88
N ALA A 150 -2.85 18.30 -8.97
CA ALA A 150 -1.80 17.87 -8.06
C ALA A 150 -2.08 18.30 -6.61
N SER A 151 -2.51 19.54 -6.38
CA SER A 151 -2.87 20.00 -5.04
C SER A 151 -4.12 19.30 -4.48
N LEU A 152 -5.05 18.91 -5.34
CA LEU A 152 -6.20 18.09 -4.95
C LEU A 152 -5.77 16.66 -4.62
N ALA A 153 -4.89 16.06 -5.42
CA ALA A 153 -4.37 14.73 -5.17
C ALA A 153 -3.66 14.61 -3.82
N LEU A 154 -2.94 15.66 -3.39
CA LEU A 154 -2.33 15.70 -2.06
C LEU A 154 -3.36 15.69 -0.91
N GLU A 155 -4.59 16.15 -1.15
CA GLU A 155 -5.65 16.13 -0.12
C GLU A 155 -6.50 14.86 -0.14
N VAL A 156 -6.82 14.33 -1.33
CA VAL A 156 -7.77 13.20 -1.46
C VAL A 156 -7.11 11.87 -1.88
N GLY A 157 -5.83 11.89 -2.22
CA GLY A 157 -5.07 10.77 -2.75
C GLY A 157 -5.12 10.65 -4.28
N TRP A 158 -3.98 10.38 -4.89
CA TRP A 158 -3.80 10.10 -6.32
C TRP A 158 -4.63 8.92 -6.79
N ARG A 159 -4.81 7.89 -5.95
CA ARG A 159 -5.70 6.77 -6.27
C ARG A 159 -7.14 7.24 -6.48
N SER A 160 -7.64 8.11 -5.61
CA SER A 160 -8.99 8.67 -5.73
C SER A 160 -9.12 9.53 -6.99
N ILE A 161 -8.11 10.34 -7.30
CA ILE A 161 -8.05 11.13 -8.53
C ILE A 161 -8.07 10.26 -9.78
N PHE A 162 -7.39 9.10 -9.75
CA PHE A 162 -7.35 8.16 -10.85
C PHE A 162 -8.73 7.56 -11.15
N PHE A 163 -9.47 7.15 -10.12
CA PHE A 163 -10.78 6.52 -10.27
C PHE A 163 -11.94 7.51 -10.42
N THR A 164 -11.77 8.77 -10.02
CA THR A 164 -12.79 9.80 -10.24
C THR A 164 -12.85 10.18 -11.71
N SER A 165 -14.03 10.01 -12.32
CA SER A 165 -14.29 10.46 -13.68
C SER A 165 -13.90 11.94 -13.84
N LYS A 166 -13.37 12.36 -15.01
CA LYS A 166 -12.99 13.75 -15.29
C LYS A 166 -14.03 14.78 -14.83
N LEU A 167 -15.32 14.43 -14.92
CA LEU A 167 -16.43 15.29 -14.50
C LEU A 167 -16.57 15.39 -12.97
N GLN A 168 -16.34 14.30 -12.24
CA GLN A 168 -16.31 14.28 -10.78
C GLN A 168 -15.09 15.04 -10.26
N LEU A 169 -13.94 14.88 -10.92
CA LEU A 169 -12.72 15.61 -10.62
C LEU A 169 -12.93 17.12 -10.79
N GLN A 170 -13.52 17.56 -11.91
CA GLN A 170 -13.87 18.97 -12.10
C GLN A 170 -14.81 19.49 -11.01
N LYS A 171 -15.83 18.72 -10.60
CA LYS A 171 -16.72 19.11 -9.50
C LYS A 171 -15.97 19.25 -8.16
N LEU A 172 -15.04 18.35 -7.84
CA LEU A 172 -14.23 18.43 -6.61
C LEU A 172 -13.32 19.66 -6.63
N ILE A 173 -12.67 19.95 -7.76
CA ILE A 173 -11.84 21.15 -7.95
C ILE A 173 -12.70 22.41 -7.76
N SER A 174 -13.85 22.51 -8.43
CA SER A 174 -14.75 23.66 -8.31
C SER A 174 -15.24 23.88 -6.88
N ARG A 175 -15.60 22.82 -6.15
CA ARG A 175 -16.03 22.91 -4.75
C ARG A 175 -14.91 23.43 -3.83
N ARG A 176 -13.66 23.01 -4.07
CA ARG A 176 -12.53 23.48 -3.27
C ARG A 176 -12.21 24.95 -3.54
N LYS A 177 -12.26 25.41 -4.80
CA LYS A 177 -12.08 26.84 -5.13
C LYS A 177 -13.07 27.72 -4.38
N GLN A 178 -14.34 27.34 -4.38
CA GLN A 178 -15.38 28.05 -3.62
C GLN A 178 -15.06 28.09 -2.12
N LYS A 179 -14.63 26.96 -1.53
CA LYS A 179 -14.28 26.90 -0.11
C LYS A 179 -13.06 27.75 0.27
N THR A 180 -12.05 27.83 -0.61
CA THR A 180 -10.88 28.70 -0.40
C THR A 180 -11.23 30.19 -0.56
N GLU A 181 -12.10 30.53 -1.51
CA GLU A 181 -12.60 31.90 -1.68
C GLU A 181 -13.48 32.37 -0.51
N GLU A 182 -14.28 31.46 0.07
CA GLU A 182 -15.07 31.72 1.27
C GLU A 182 -14.18 31.97 2.50
N GLN A 183 -13.13 31.17 2.69
CA GLN A 183 -12.16 31.34 3.77
C GLN A 183 -11.32 32.63 3.62
N GLN A 184 -10.99 33.04 2.39
CA GLN A 184 -10.31 34.31 2.13
C GLN A 184 -11.23 35.53 2.35
N LYS A 185 -12.54 35.41 2.11
CA LYS A 185 -13.51 36.48 2.38
C LYS A 185 -13.78 36.66 3.88
N GLU A 186 -13.81 35.58 4.66
CA GLU A 186 -13.95 35.67 6.12
C GLU A 186 -12.72 36.30 6.81
N GLN A 187 -11.51 36.12 6.27
CA GLN A 187 -10.31 36.78 6.81
C GLN A 187 -10.16 38.26 6.44
N VAL A 188 -10.86 38.76 5.40
CA VAL A 188 -10.76 40.16 4.95
C VAL A 188 -11.88 41.04 5.54
N SER A 189 -12.87 40.48 6.26
CA SER A 189 -14.02 41.23 6.77
C SER A 189 -13.83 41.96 8.12
N TYR A 190 -12.60 42.17 8.57
CA TYR A 190 -12.32 43.17 9.61
C TYR A 190 -11.16 44.07 9.17
N PRO A 191 -11.47 45.36 8.93
CA PRO A 191 -10.87 46.35 9.82
C PRO A 191 -11.90 47.27 10.48
N GLU A 192 -11.46 47.70 11.65
CA GLU A 192 -12.03 48.61 12.61
C GLU A 192 -12.12 50.07 12.10
N THR A 193 -13.02 50.81 12.75
CA THR A 193 -13.03 52.27 13.00
C THR A 193 -13.50 53.27 11.94
N LYS A 194 -14.73 53.77 12.23
CA LYS A 194 -15.16 55.16 12.41
C LYS A 194 -15.14 56.14 11.21
N ALA A 195 -16.36 56.55 10.90
CA ALA A 195 -16.78 57.62 10.01
C ALA A 195 -16.41 59.02 10.51
N GLU A 196 -16.09 59.90 9.55
CA GLU A 196 -16.40 61.34 9.36
C GLU A 196 -15.92 61.64 7.91
N GLU A 197 -16.49 62.45 7.01
CA GLU A 197 -17.59 63.42 6.98
C GLU A 197 -17.77 63.89 5.50
N SER A 198 -19.02 63.90 4.98
CA SER A 198 -19.64 64.85 3.99
C SER A 198 -19.06 65.14 2.57
N PRO A 199 -19.82 65.82 1.65
CA PRO A 199 -20.00 65.35 0.25
C PRO A 199 -19.68 66.41 -0.84
N ASP A 200 -19.68 66.06 -2.14
CA ASP A 200 -20.27 66.94 -3.17
C ASP A 200 -20.46 66.31 -4.57
N GLU A 201 -21.49 66.82 -5.24
CA GLU A 201 -21.83 66.93 -6.67
C GLU A 201 -21.01 66.19 -7.76
N SER A 202 -21.69 65.54 -8.72
CA SER A 202 -22.24 66.22 -9.91
C SER A 202 -22.77 65.25 -10.98
N LEU A 203 -23.54 65.81 -11.89
CA LEU A 203 -24.48 65.22 -12.85
C LEU A 203 -23.83 64.72 -14.15
N ARG A 204 -24.62 63.89 -14.86
CA ARG A 204 -24.90 63.84 -16.32
C ARG A 204 -24.50 62.53 -17.02
N LEU A 205 -25.48 61.72 -17.46
CA LEU A 205 -26.32 61.81 -18.67
C LEU A 205 -25.66 61.17 -19.91
N LYS A 206 -26.28 60.07 -20.39
CA LYS A 206 -26.65 59.71 -21.79
C LYS A 206 -26.48 58.20 -22.03
N GLN A 207 -27.58 57.46 -22.16
CA GLN A 207 -28.42 57.22 -23.36
C GLN A 207 -27.86 56.08 -24.24
N THR A 208 -28.52 54.90 -24.26
CA THR A 208 -29.47 54.38 -25.30
C THR A 208 -28.80 54.20 -26.67
N ALA A 209 -28.94 53.12 -27.45
CA ALA A 209 -29.99 52.11 -27.69
C ALA A 209 -29.28 50.88 -28.36
N SER A 210 -29.66 49.61 -28.19
CA SER A 210 -30.83 48.86 -28.69
C SER A 210 -31.12 48.99 -30.20
N SER A 211 -30.86 47.93 -30.97
CA SER A 211 -31.71 47.25 -31.99
C SER A 211 -30.84 46.19 -32.69
N GLU A 212 -31.05 44.89 -32.45
CA GLU A 212 -31.98 43.99 -33.15
C GLU A 212 -31.58 43.74 -34.62
N GLU A 213 -31.16 42.51 -34.95
CA GLU A 213 -31.93 41.66 -35.86
C GLU A 213 -31.52 40.18 -35.82
N GLU A 214 -32.50 39.39 -36.20
CA GLU A 214 -32.81 37.99 -35.96
C GLU A 214 -32.39 37.12 -37.17
N SER A 215 -31.91 35.88 -36.95
CA SER A 215 -32.38 34.65 -37.66
C SER A 215 -31.47 33.42 -37.46
N HIS A 216 -32.08 32.34 -36.94
CA HIS A 216 -31.70 30.92 -37.10
C HIS A 216 -32.57 30.30 -38.22
N PRO A 217 -32.46 29.01 -38.66
CA PRO A 217 -31.69 27.86 -38.14
C PRO A 217 -31.00 26.97 -39.21
N GLY A 218 -30.25 25.93 -38.79
CA GLY A 218 -29.79 24.87 -39.70
C GLY A 218 -28.85 23.84 -39.08
N VAL A 219 -29.41 22.70 -38.67
CA VAL A 219 -28.76 21.51 -38.07
C VAL A 219 -27.94 20.70 -39.09
N LYS A 220 -26.78 20.13 -38.68
CA LYS A 220 -26.39 18.68 -38.81
C LYS A 220 -24.93 18.42 -38.37
N ASN A 221 -24.77 17.61 -37.30
CA ASN A 221 -23.63 16.72 -37.02
C ASN A 221 -23.80 15.41 -37.85
N PRO A 222 -22.74 14.61 -38.10
CA PRO A 222 -22.25 13.56 -37.17
C PRO A 222 -20.69 13.38 -37.25
N ASP A 223 -19.93 12.59 -36.47
CA ASP A 223 -20.12 11.33 -35.75
C ASP A 223 -19.20 11.24 -34.51
N GLN A 224 -19.74 10.67 -33.43
CA GLN A 224 -19.02 10.14 -32.26
C GLN A 224 -18.85 8.63 -32.45
N SER A 225 -17.66 8.09 -32.14
CA SER A 225 -17.53 6.65 -31.85
C SER A 225 -17.08 6.49 -30.40
N THR A 226 -18.06 6.06 -29.61
CA THR A 226 -18.06 5.87 -28.16
C THR A 226 -17.57 4.45 -27.85
N ALA A 227 -16.60 4.30 -26.95
CA ALA A 227 -16.35 3.03 -26.27
C ALA A 227 -16.43 3.30 -24.76
N THR A 228 -17.63 3.07 -24.23
CA THR A 228 -17.94 3.12 -22.80
C THR A 228 -17.44 1.83 -22.16
N PHE A 229 -16.36 1.88 -21.37
CA PHE A 229 -16.02 0.80 -20.46
C PHE A 229 -16.83 0.96 -19.19
N THR A 230 -17.86 0.13 -19.03
CA THR A 230 -18.54 -0.10 -17.76
C THR A 230 -17.58 -0.83 -16.82
N ALA A 231 -17.06 -0.12 -15.84
CA ALA A 231 -16.37 -0.70 -14.70
C ALA A 231 -17.42 -1.40 -13.81
N HIS A 232 -17.38 -2.73 -13.77
CA HIS A 232 -17.99 -3.49 -12.68
C HIS A 232 -17.14 -3.28 -11.42
N GLY A 233 -17.80 -2.88 -10.34
CA GLY A 233 -17.20 -2.47 -9.08
C GLY A 233 -16.38 -3.58 -8.42
N LEU A 234 -15.20 -3.18 -7.92
CA LEU A 234 -14.55 -3.85 -6.81
C LEU A 234 -14.92 -3.07 -5.55
N ASP A 235 -16.11 -3.34 -5.03
CA ASP A 235 -16.47 -2.98 -3.66
C ASP A 235 -15.74 -3.95 -2.71
N PHE A 236 -14.72 -3.44 -2.04
CA PHE A 236 -14.22 -4.03 -0.80
C PHE A 236 -14.93 -3.30 0.34
N GLU A 237 -16.00 -3.89 0.87
CA GLU A 237 -16.55 -3.46 2.15
C GLU A 237 -15.64 -3.92 3.31
N PRO A 238 -15.37 -3.06 4.30
CA PRO A 238 -14.84 -3.48 5.59
C PRO A 238 -15.98 -4.07 6.44
N ASP A 239 -15.78 -5.28 6.95
CA ASP A 239 -16.69 -6.02 7.83
C ASP A 239 -17.03 -5.19 9.10
N PRO A 240 -18.30 -4.83 9.36
CA PRO A 240 -18.67 -3.95 10.47
C PRO A 240 -18.92 -4.69 11.80
N ASN A 241 -18.59 -5.98 11.91
CA ASN A 241 -18.91 -6.77 13.11
C ASN A 241 -17.68 -7.09 13.97
N LEU A 242 -17.16 -6.07 14.65
CA LEU A 242 -16.33 -6.23 15.85
C LEU A 242 -16.92 -5.33 16.95
N GLU A 243 -17.85 -5.88 17.73
CA GLU A 243 -18.29 -5.27 18.98
C GLU A 243 -17.13 -5.27 19.99
N PRO A 244 -16.85 -4.14 20.67
CA PRO A 244 -16.02 -4.13 21.86
C PRO A 244 -16.89 -4.42 23.09
N GLU A 245 -16.76 -5.63 23.62
CA GLU A 245 -17.27 -6.01 24.95
C GLU A 245 -16.71 -5.05 26.02
N ALA A 246 -17.60 -4.29 26.65
CA ALA A 246 -17.29 -3.45 27.79
C ALA A 246 -17.74 -4.13 29.09
N GLY A 247 -16.75 -4.48 29.93
CA GLY A 247 -16.82 -4.32 31.38
C GLY A 247 -17.52 -5.40 32.20
N SER A 248 -16.72 -6.15 32.96
CA SER A 248 -17.05 -6.43 34.36
C SER A 248 -15.78 -6.55 35.19
N ASP A 249 -15.69 -5.59 36.12
CA ASP A 249 -14.68 -5.39 37.15
C ASP A 249 -15.03 -6.20 38.41
N SER A 250 -14.08 -6.26 39.36
CA SER A 250 -14.17 -6.75 40.75
C SER A 250 -13.76 -8.21 40.95
N SER A 251 -12.95 -8.62 41.94
CA SER A 251 -12.05 -8.00 42.95
C SER A 251 -11.27 -9.19 43.55
N GLU A 252 -10.00 -9.10 43.96
CA GLU A 252 -9.51 -8.80 45.31
C GLU A 252 -8.06 -9.31 45.35
N ALA A 253 -7.12 -8.53 45.89
CA ALA A 253 -5.97 -9.11 46.60
C ALA A 253 -5.45 -8.08 47.60
N VAL A 254 -5.68 -8.43 48.86
CA VAL A 254 -5.33 -7.72 50.09
C VAL A 254 -3.82 -7.69 50.28
N SER A 255 -3.38 -6.57 50.87
CA SER A 255 -2.07 -6.25 51.42
C SER A 255 -1.38 -7.36 52.22
N GLU A 256 -0.05 -7.47 52.11
CA GLU A 256 0.80 -7.75 53.28
C GLU A 256 2.11 -6.95 53.23
N GLN A 257 2.53 -6.56 54.42
CA GLN A 257 3.59 -5.63 54.78
C GLN A 257 4.92 -6.35 55.03
N LEU A 258 6.01 -5.60 54.83
CA LEU A 258 7.28 -5.60 55.58
C LEU A 258 7.67 -6.82 56.43
N LEU A 259 8.79 -7.46 56.05
CA LEU A 259 10.00 -7.60 56.85
C LEU A 259 11.21 -7.92 55.96
#